data_AF-A0A132F3E9-F1
#
_entry.id   AF-A0A132F3E9-F1
#
_cell.length_a   1.000
_cell.length_b   1.000
_cell.length_c   1.000
_cell.angle_alpha   90.00
_cell.angle_beta   90.00
_cell.angle_gamma   90.00
#
_symmetry.space_group_name_H-M   'P 1'
#
loop_
_entity.id
_entity.type
_entity.pdbx_description
1 polymer ?
#
loop_
_entity_poly.entity_id
_entity_poly.type
_entity_poly.pdbx_seq_one_letter_code
_entity_poly.pdbx_strand_id
1 'polypeptide(L)'
;MKRTIATAIAVVACATFAGCADMNTNDTNAGNAAGQAGAPHACKADAAPDDALVGKTEADATALLDGCLWRVLERDGKSLPGTMDYRAERRNLGIRDGKVSRVWRG
;
A
#
# COMPACT_ATOMS: atom_id res chain seq x y z
N MET A 1 -46.27 -6.87 -37.19
CA MET A 1 -47.19 -5.73 -36.91
C MET A 1 -47.33 -5.58 -35.40
N LYS A 2 -47.11 -4.36 -34.89
CA LYS A 2 -47.30 -3.87 -33.50
C LYS A 2 -46.47 -4.60 -32.42
N ARG A 3 -45.70 -3.87 -31.62
CA ARG A 3 -46.20 -3.31 -30.36
C ARG A 3 -45.38 -2.09 -29.89
N THR A 4 -46.06 -0.96 -29.85
CA THR A 4 -45.76 0.22 -29.02
C THR A 4 -45.79 -0.17 -27.55
N ILE A 5 -44.75 0.18 -26.78
CA ILE A 5 -44.78 0.11 -25.32
C ILE A 5 -44.53 1.51 -24.77
N ALA A 6 -45.52 1.95 -24.01
CA ALA A 6 -45.69 3.28 -23.46
C ALA A 6 -44.72 3.57 -22.31
N THR A 7 -44.32 4.83 -22.23
CA THR A 7 -43.65 5.49 -21.11
C THR A 7 -44.47 5.34 -19.83
N ALA A 8 -43.83 4.91 -18.74
CA ALA A 8 -44.38 5.04 -17.38
C ALA A 8 -43.31 5.67 -16.48
N ILE A 9 -43.58 6.91 -16.07
CA ILE A 9 -42.85 7.68 -15.08
C ILE A 9 -43.18 7.07 -13.71
N ALA A 10 -42.16 6.64 -12.96
CA ALA A 10 -42.31 6.20 -11.58
C ALA A 10 -41.55 7.14 -10.64
N VAL A 11 -42.33 7.72 -9.75
CA VAL A 11 -42.05 8.72 -8.71
C VAL A 11 -40.81 8.39 -7.86
N VAL A 12 -39.91 9.37 -7.75
CA VAL A 12 -38.81 9.38 -6.79
C VAL A 12 -39.38 9.57 -5.38
N ALA A 13 -39.28 8.54 -4.54
CA ALA A 13 -39.51 8.64 -3.11
C ALA A 13 -38.17 8.90 -2.41
N CYS A 14 -37.94 10.14 -1.99
CA CYS A 14 -36.80 10.53 -1.17
C CYS A 14 -36.94 9.94 0.25
N ALA A 15 -36.15 8.93 0.58
CA ALA A 15 -35.95 8.49 1.96
C ALA A 15 -34.91 9.42 2.62
N THR A 16 -35.35 10.29 3.53
CA THR A 16 -34.46 11.07 4.38
C THR A 16 -33.91 10.16 5.48
N PHE A 17 -32.63 9.82 5.42
CA PHE A 17 -31.93 9.25 6.58
C PHE A 17 -31.64 10.37 7.57
N ALA A 18 -32.38 10.41 8.67
CA ALA A 18 -32.00 11.16 9.85
C ALA A 18 -30.90 10.37 10.58
N GLY A 19 -29.64 10.67 10.27
CA GLY A 19 -28.49 10.17 11.01
C GLY A 19 -28.13 11.15 12.12
N CYS A 20 -28.35 10.77 13.37
CA CYS A 20 -27.72 11.41 14.51
C CYS A 20 -26.26 10.96 14.54
N ALA A 21 -25.32 11.89 14.34
CA ALA A 21 -23.94 11.72 14.78
C ALA A 21 -23.66 12.83 15.80
N ASP A 22 -23.71 12.45 17.08
CA ASP A 22 -23.14 13.23 18.18
C ASP A 22 -21.62 13.22 18.01
N MET A 23 -21.03 14.38 17.75
CA MET A 23 -19.57 14.56 17.68
C MET A 23 -19.10 15.20 18.98
N ASN A 24 -18.90 14.39 20.02
CA ASN A 24 -18.07 14.82 21.14
C ASN A 24 -17.39 13.65 21.86
N THR A 25 -16.37 13.07 21.23
CA THR A 25 -15.28 12.48 22.02
C THR A 25 -13.94 12.69 21.33
N ASN A 26 -13.20 13.61 21.93
CA ASN A 26 -11.78 13.88 21.87
C ASN A 26 -10.92 12.67 21.44
N ASP A 27 -10.20 12.83 20.32
CA ASP A 27 -9.15 11.94 19.85
C ASP A 27 -7.98 11.91 20.83
N THR A 28 -7.97 10.93 21.73
CA THR A 28 -6.71 10.42 22.28
C THR A 28 -6.51 9.02 21.75
N ASN A 29 -5.69 8.96 20.70
CA ASN A 29 -5.13 7.78 20.04
C ASN A 29 -4.66 6.73 21.08
N ALA A 30 -5.53 5.81 21.46
CA ALA A 30 -5.19 4.55 22.11
C ALA A 30 -5.11 3.47 21.03
N GLY A 31 -4.15 3.63 20.12
CA GLY A 31 -3.86 2.67 19.07
C GLY A 31 -2.94 1.57 19.58
N ASN A 32 -3.55 0.44 19.95
CA ASN A 32 -3.05 -0.93 19.82
C ASN A 32 -1.64 -1.25 20.38
N ALA A 33 -1.66 -1.90 21.56
CA ALA A 33 -0.63 -2.85 21.93
C ALA A 33 -0.69 -4.08 20.99
N ALA A 34 0.05 -4.02 19.89
CA ALA A 34 0.43 -5.17 19.10
C ALA A 34 1.95 -5.28 19.18
N GLY A 35 2.42 -6.36 19.83
CA GLY A 35 3.79 -6.86 19.93
C GLY A 35 4.92 -5.86 19.72
N GLN A 36 5.71 -5.60 20.76
CA GLN A 36 7.07 -5.09 20.62
C GLN A 36 7.84 -5.98 19.63
N ALA A 37 7.79 -5.64 18.35
CA ALA A 37 8.77 -6.07 17.38
C ALA A 37 10.08 -5.52 17.92
N GLY A 38 11.01 -6.42 18.23
CA GLY A 38 12.34 -6.06 18.75
C GLY A 38 12.90 -4.89 17.94
N ALA A 39 13.52 -3.94 18.63
CA ALA A 39 14.04 -2.72 18.06
C ALA A 39 14.62 -2.99 16.66
N PRO A 40 14.14 -2.32 15.60
CA PRO A 40 14.62 -2.59 14.26
C PRO A 40 16.13 -2.45 14.29
N HIS A 41 16.86 -3.49 13.91
CA HIS A 41 18.26 -3.32 13.57
C HIS A 41 18.28 -2.32 12.43
N ALA A 42 18.62 -1.08 12.77
CA ALA A 42 18.54 0.04 11.84
C ALA A 42 19.50 -0.25 10.70
N CYS A 43 18.94 -0.51 9.53
CA CYS A 43 19.71 -0.73 8.34
C CYS A 43 20.31 0.62 7.94
N LYS A 44 21.57 0.66 7.50
CA LYS A 44 22.23 1.90 7.07
C LYS A 44 21.40 2.66 6.03
N ALA A 45 20.74 1.94 5.12
CA ALA A 45 19.91 2.52 4.08
C ALA A 45 18.63 3.20 4.61
N ASP A 46 18.22 2.95 5.87
CA ASP A 46 17.11 3.67 6.52
C ASP A 46 17.43 5.15 6.80
N ALA A 47 18.68 5.59 6.63
CA ALA A 47 19.05 7.00 6.63
C ALA A 47 18.50 7.78 5.40
N ALA A 48 18.05 7.07 4.36
CA ALA A 48 17.45 7.63 3.16
C ALA A 48 15.99 7.16 3.00
N PRO A 49 15.12 7.98 2.39
CA PRO A 49 13.75 7.57 2.11
C PRO A 49 13.71 6.47 1.05
N ASP A 50 12.65 5.65 1.06
CA ASP A 50 12.52 4.48 0.18
C ASP A 50 12.44 4.85 -1.31
N ASP A 51 11.84 6.00 -1.62
CA ASP A 51 11.72 6.53 -2.98
C ASP A 51 13.07 6.94 -3.58
N ALA A 52 14.11 7.14 -2.76
CA ALA A 52 15.46 7.41 -3.23
C ALA A 52 16.03 6.26 -4.09
N LEU A 53 15.45 5.06 -4.02
CA LEU A 53 15.85 3.92 -4.86
C LEU A 53 15.19 3.94 -6.25
N VAL A 54 14.06 4.64 -6.42
CA VAL A 54 13.30 4.65 -7.68
C VAL A 54 14.15 5.24 -8.82
N GLY A 55 14.10 4.60 -9.99
CA GLY A 55 14.87 4.98 -11.16
C GLY A 55 16.33 4.48 -11.18
N LYS A 56 16.85 3.97 -10.05
CA LYS A 56 18.17 3.32 -10.00
C LYS A 56 18.14 1.97 -10.70
N THR A 57 19.29 1.54 -11.20
CA THR A 57 19.43 0.16 -11.69
C THR A 57 19.29 -0.83 -10.52
N GLU A 58 18.94 -2.07 -10.82
CA GLU A 58 18.89 -3.12 -9.79
C GLU A 58 20.26 -3.30 -9.09
N ALA A 59 21.36 -3.14 -9.83
CA ALA A 59 22.72 -3.21 -9.27
C ALA A 59 23.00 -2.06 -8.28
N ASP A 60 22.66 -0.82 -8.64
CA ASP A 60 22.85 0.33 -7.76
C ASP A 60 21.96 0.24 -6.51
N ALA A 61 20.71 -0.20 -6.67
CA ALA A 61 19.79 -0.41 -5.56
C ALA A 61 20.30 -1.50 -4.61
N THR A 62 20.84 -2.59 -5.16
CA THR A 62 21.48 -3.68 -4.38
C THR A 62 22.65 -3.14 -3.55
N ALA A 63 23.51 -2.33 -4.16
CA ALA A 63 24.66 -1.73 -3.46
C ALA A 63 24.24 -0.77 -2.33
N LEU A 64 23.15 -0.01 -2.52
CA LEU A 64 22.61 0.88 -1.49
C LEU A 64 21.95 0.13 -0.34
N LEU A 65 21.41 -1.06 -0.62
CA LEU A 65 20.71 -1.91 0.34
C LEU A 65 21.61 -3.00 0.93
N ASP A 66 22.92 -2.91 0.76
CA ASP A 66 23.86 -3.87 1.31
C ASP A 66 23.73 -3.96 2.84
N GLY A 67 23.64 -5.20 3.34
CA GLY A 67 23.38 -5.48 4.76
C GLY A 67 21.95 -5.20 5.25
N CYS A 68 21.04 -4.77 4.38
CA CYS A 68 19.63 -4.52 4.72
C CYS A 68 18.72 -5.67 4.28
N LEU A 69 17.53 -5.75 4.88
CA LEU A 69 16.53 -6.72 4.44
C LEU A 69 15.73 -6.17 3.25
N TRP A 70 15.85 -6.85 2.11
CA TRP A 70 15.09 -6.49 0.92
C TRP A 70 14.87 -7.69 -0.02
N ARG A 71 13.94 -7.56 -0.96
CA ARG A 71 13.69 -8.53 -2.04
C ARG A 71 13.10 -7.86 -3.28
N VAL A 72 13.26 -8.50 -4.44
CA VAL A 72 12.45 -8.19 -5.62
C VAL A 72 11.15 -8.99 -5.55
N LEU A 73 10.01 -8.33 -5.68
CA LEU A 73 8.68 -8.95 -5.61
C LEU A 73 7.83 -8.70 -6.84
N GLU A 74 8.31 -7.87 -7.76
CA GLU A 74 7.68 -7.65 -9.05
C GLU A 74 8.77 -7.44 -10.11
N ARG A 75 8.61 -8.08 -11.27
CA ARG A 75 9.44 -7.85 -12.46
C ARG A 75 8.55 -7.57 -13.66
N ASP A 76 8.74 -6.40 -14.27
CA ASP A 76 8.05 -5.92 -15.45
C ASP A 76 6.51 -6.02 -15.34
N GLY A 77 5.98 -5.69 -14.16
CA GLY A 77 4.54 -5.76 -13.85
C GLY A 77 4.02 -7.14 -13.45
N LYS A 78 4.90 -8.16 -13.34
CA LYS A 78 4.54 -9.51 -12.87
C LYS A 78 4.99 -9.70 -11.43
N SER A 79 4.05 -9.95 -10.52
CA SER A 79 4.36 -10.30 -9.14
C SER A 79 5.13 -11.63 -9.07
N LEU A 80 6.12 -11.68 -8.18
CA LEU A 80 6.87 -12.89 -7.87
C LEU A 80 6.28 -13.56 -6.61
N PRO A 81 6.51 -14.87 -6.41
CA PRO A 81 6.10 -15.54 -5.18
C PRO A 81 6.67 -14.86 -3.94
N GLY A 82 5.81 -14.61 -2.96
CA GLY A 82 6.14 -13.98 -1.70
C GLY A 82 5.43 -14.65 -0.54
N THR A 83 6.06 -14.58 0.62
CA THR A 83 5.47 -14.97 1.91
C THR A 83 4.63 -13.82 2.48
N MET A 84 3.61 -14.18 3.27
CA MET A 84 2.68 -13.25 3.93
C MET A 84 3.17 -12.76 5.31
N ASP A 85 4.45 -12.98 5.65
CA ASP A 85 5.05 -12.46 6.88
C ASP A 85 5.27 -10.96 6.74
N TYR A 86 4.58 -10.13 7.53
CA TYR A 86 4.85 -8.70 7.50
C TYR A 86 6.15 -8.39 8.25
N ARG A 87 7.08 -7.72 7.55
CA ARG A 87 8.33 -7.20 8.13
C ARG A 87 8.48 -5.73 7.77
N ALA A 88 8.24 -4.85 8.75
CA ALA A 88 8.28 -3.39 8.55
C ALA A 88 9.63 -2.90 8.04
N GLU A 89 10.72 -3.56 8.44
CA GLU A 89 12.07 -3.27 8.01
C GLU A 89 12.37 -3.74 6.57
N ARG A 90 11.58 -4.66 5.99
CA ARG A 90 11.82 -5.20 4.64
C ARG A 90 11.41 -4.22 3.56
N ARG A 91 12.32 -3.93 2.62
CA ARG A 91 11.97 -3.27 1.36
C ARG A 91 11.66 -4.29 0.28
N ASN A 92 10.55 -4.12 -0.40
CA ASN A 92 10.20 -4.87 -1.59
C ASN A 92 10.36 -3.96 -2.79
N LEU A 93 11.07 -4.44 -3.81
CA LEU A 93 11.34 -3.72 -5.03
C LEU A 93 10.47 -4.27 -6.17
N GLY A 94 9.82 -3.36 -6.88
CA GLY A 94 9.33 -3.61 -8.22
C GLY A 94 10.38 -3.15 -9.22
N ILE A 95 10.75 -4.03 -10.14
CA ILE A 95 11.71 -3.73 -11.20
C ILE A 95 10.95 -3.64 -12.53
N ARG A 96 11.23 -2.61 -13.32
CA ARG A 96 10.74 -2.47 -14.68
C ARG A 96 11.85 -1.94 -15.58
N ASP A 97 12.06 -2.59 -16.73
CA ASP A 97 13.10 -2.23 -17.70
C ASP A 97 14.50 -2.10 -17.05
N GLY A 98 14.80 -3.00 -16.11
CA GLY A 98 16.08 -3.06 -15.37
C GLY A 98 16.27 -2.00 -14.28
N LYS A 99 15.24 -1.20 -13.98
CA LYS A 99 15.27 -0.14 -12.96
C LYS A 99 14.20 -0.34 -11.91
N VAL A 100 14.42 0.20 -10.72
CA VAL A 100 13.42 0.23 -9.65
C VAL A 100 12.27 1.14 -10.07
N SER A 101 11.05 0.59 -10.16
CA SER A 101 9.83 1.33 -10.50
C SER A 101 9.03 1.74 -9.26
N ARG A 102 9.08 0.91 -8.20
CA ARG A 102 8.37 1.15 -6.93
C ARG A 102 9.10 0.47 -5.78
N VAL A 103 8.99 1.09 -4.61
CA VAL A 103 9.43 0.51 -3.33
C VAL A 103 8.26 0.52 -2.36
N TRP A 104 8.10 -0.55 -1.59
CA TRP A 104 7.15 -0.61 -0.48
C TRP A 104 7.70 -1.47 0.65
N ARG A 105 7.21 -1.24 1.88
CA ARG A 105 7.55 -2.05 3.06
C ARG A 105 6.57 -3.19 3.25
N GLY A 106 7.04 -4.31 3.80
CA GLY A 106 6.19 -5.43 4.20
C GLY A 106 6.76 -6.81 3.94
#